data_AF-A0A3M2BG57-F1
#
_entry.id   AF-A0A3M2BG57-F1
#
_cell.length_a   1.000
_cell.length_b   1.000
_cell.length_c   1.000
_cell.angle_alpha   90.00
_cell.angle_beta   90.00
_cell.angle_gamma   90.00
#
_symmetry.space_group_name_H-M   'P 1'
#
loop_
_entity.id
_entity.type
_entity.pdbx_description
1 polymer ?
#
loop_
_entity_poly.entity_id
_entity_poly.type
_entity_poly.pdbx_seq_one_letter_code
_entity_poly.pdbx_strand_id
1 'polypeptide(L)'
;MPTSRQRAWLVLFTLWSGVLGGGSLAAPPVEPIVDRIDAVFGRPVVFPIRSERGRPPSSVEVRLDDGRTLVGQVQWVSVSALSRPCGQPTWLAQPLELRALPASDPAAGTGIGSWVLVLRVPMTGSGQGFWIEKAHYDPNWLPDPRRLASSEGGVAPAWSSPLTAEQINDPLHLRLVGPFEGHPLQGWRYELAVHGLVPGEEFDPPEPSGPVTDLSVLRAEVEQSKRQFEPLLDDLASLERARWQVALARLWKLDPDLSVHVRRALVGALDTPRGVLPLWRVNQAQLDDLLEALLRPRSSDEQRVRHVRAWLESLEPAVAWIIDDAGIIDAVSGEPRPTIGVVNFERTPVAGWARAHDAAGPSDLTPIDPMVLATMRGRIVPGFIASGAQAGPGVEVRVGRWERSLASIGVVITVAPPGFALGPFRAEWTLASWLAMDDRAEAGVARDQATAAMLFYGTGTDAGVEAAQSTGPSPGRTVETWVLYIEARIPDESRSPAAGMAGPGLPVDDFVEAWFGPFGSPERVIRIHSDGRVVNAQTGQPAPGFGVEVIRLSDRWVARLPIPADLIEPGGLLRIGVLREDGCGMRSSWPRRLLPGQIEPGRVAVQTRTWRGYETRSRLRE
;
A
#
# COMPACT_ATOMS: atom_id res chain seq x y z
N MET A 1 12.41 -13.67 -4.45
CA MET A 1 12.42 -15.03 -3.87
C MET A 1 12.28 -14.89 -2.35
N PRO A 2 11.28 -15.52 -1.70
CA PRO A 2 11.07 -15.35 -0.25
C PRO A 2 12.05 -16.19 0.58
N THR A 3 12.48 -15.65 1.73
CA THR A 3 13.41 -16.28 2.70
C THR A 3 12.71 -17.32 3.59
N SER A 4 13.48 -18.11 4.34
CA SER A 4 13.05 -19.30 5.10
C SER A 4 11.97 -19.06 6.18
N ARG A 5 11.79 -17.84 6.68
CA ARG A 5 10.75 -17.51 7.69
C ARG A 5 9.38 -17.22 7.11
N GLN A 6 9.30 -16.57 5.94
CA GLN A 6 8.06 -16.52 5.17
C GLN A 6 7.66 -17.93 4.72
N ARG A 7 8.61 -18.85 4.55
CA ARG A 7 8.30 -20.26 4.32
C ARG A 7 7.66 -20.97 5.53
N ALA A 8 7.95 -20.55 6.76
CA ALA A 8 7.37 -21.13 7.96
C ALA A 8 5.90 -20.71 8.18
N TRP A 9 5.52 -19.48 7.82
CA TRP A 9 4.12 -19.03 7.89
C TRP A 9 3.31 -19.26 6.58
N LEU A 10 3.96 -19.45 5.43
CA LEU A 10 3.27 -19.52 4.12
C LEU A 10 3.66 -20.70 3.17
N VAL A 11 4.70 -21.52 3.43
CA VAL A 11 5.18 -22.57 2.47
C VAL A 11 5.11 -24.01 3.00
N LEU A 12 4.41 -24.29 4.09
CA LEU A 12 4.10 -25.67 4.52
C LEU A 12 2.78 -26.23 3.92
N PHE A 13 2.39 -25.77 2.71
CA PHE A 13 1.03 -26.00 2.15
C PHE A 13 0.92 -26.98 0.97
N THR A 14 1.96 -27.71 0.60
CA THR A 14 1.83 -28.80 -0.40
C THR A 14 2.63 -30.00 0.03
N LEU A 15 1.95 -31.01 0.60
CA LEU A 15 2.22 -32.45 0.56
C LEU A 15 1.64 -33.11 1.82
N TRP A 16 0.40 -33.60 1.74
CA TRP A 16 -0.01 -34.92 2.26
C TRP A 16 -1.54 -35.09 2.26
N SER A 17 -2.01 -36.16 1.64
CA SER A 17 -3.31 -36.79 1.93
C SER A 17 -3.11 -38.30 1.83
N GLY A 18 -3.22 -39.02 2.94
CA GLY A 18 -3.05 -40.47 2.94
C GLY A 18 -3.38 -41.18 4.26
N VAL A 19 -4.40 -42.04 4.17
CA VAL A 19 -4.65 -43.28 4.94
C VAL A 19 -5.27 -43.16 6.34
N LEU A 20 -6.54 -43.58 6.44
CA LEU A 20 -7.28 -43.80 7.69
C LEU A 20 -7.09 -45.26 8.16
N GLY A 21 -6.53 -45.45 9.36
CA GLY A 21 -6.48 -46.74 10.06
C GLY A 21 -6.78 -46.54 11.55
N GLY A 22 -7.86 -47.16 12.04
CA GLY A 22 -8.37 -47.00 13.40
C GLY A 22 -7.62 -47.86 14.43
N GLY A 23 -6.73 -47.23 15.18
CA GLY A 23 -6.21 -47.74 16.45
C GLY A 23 -6.14 -46.58 17.44
N SER A 24 -6.43 -46.82 18.72
CA SER A 24 -6.26 -45.82 19.79
C SER A 24 -4.78 -45.50 19.93
N LEU A 25 -4.33 -44.51 19.15
CA LEU A 25 -2.95 -44.06 19.10
C LEU A 25 -2.78 -42.92 20.09
N ALA A 26 -1.68 -42.93 20.83
CA ALA A 26 -1.24 -41.80 21.64
C ALA A 26 -1.33 -40.49 20.83
N ALA A 27 -1.68 -39.39 21.51
CA ALA A 27 -1.77 -38.08 20.88
C ALA A 27 -0.49 -37.77 20.08
N PRO A 28 -0.61 -37.19 18.88
CA PRO A 28 0.56 -36.92 18.04
C PRO A 28 1.51 -35.94 18.74
N PRO A 29 2.83 -36.13 18.59
CA PRO A 29 3.80 -35.26 19.22
C PRO A 29 3.62 -33.82 18.72
N VAL A 30 3.66 -32.87 19.65
CA VAL A 30 3.57 -31.43 19.36
C VAL A 30 4.96 -30.81 19.49
N GLU A 31 5.46 -30.21 18.41
CA GLU A 31 6.79 -29.60 18.36
C GLU A 31 6.70 -28.11 17.93
N PRO A 32 7.42 -27.20 18.60
CA PRO A 32 7.57 -25.82 18.13
C PRO A 32 8.20 -25.77 16.73
N ILE A 33 7.70 -24.88 15.87
CA ILE A 33 8.26 -24.67 14.51
C ILE A 33 9.45 -23.69 14.54
N VAL A 34 9.57 -22.91 15.60
CA VAL A 34 10.57 -21.84 15.73
C VAL A 34 11.85 -22.32 16.40
N ASP A 35 12.99 -21.89 15.87
CA ASP A 35 14.31 -22.14 16.47
C ASP A 35 14.49 -21.42 17.82
N ARG A 36 13.69 -20.37 18.07
CA ARG A 36 13.75 -19.54 19.28
C ARG A 36 12.36 -19.10 19.69
N ILE A 37 12.05 -19.31 20.97
CA ILE A 37 10.80 -18.83 21.60
C ILE A 37 11.13 -17.57 22.40
N ASP A 38 10.63 -16.43 21.95
CA ASP A 38 10.75 -15.18 22.71
C ASP A 38 9.58 -15.07 23.69
N ALA A 39 9.88 -14.94 24.99
CA ALA A 39 8.89 -14.81 26.05
C ALA A 39 9.09 -13.47 26.77
N VAL A 40 8.04 -12.69 26.99
CA VAL A 40 8.13 -11.42 27.74
C VAL A 40 7.58 -11.64 29.16
N PHE A 41 8.28 -11.15 30.18
CA PHE A 41 7.81 -11.25 31.58
C PHE A 41 6.38 -10.69 31.73
N GLY A 42 5.50 -11.47 32.37
CA GLY A 42 4.10 -11.08 32.62
C GLY A 42 3.17 -11.19 31.41
N ARG A 43 3.64 -11.71 30.27
CA ARG A 43 2.85 -11.91 29.06
C ARG A 43 2.67 -13.41 28.76
N PRO A 44 1.57 -13.81 28.11
CA PRO A 44 1.45 -15.16 27.58
C PRO A 44 2.55 -15.43 26.54
N VAL A 45 3.08 -16.65 26.58
CA VAL A 45 4.04 -17.13 25.59
C VAL A 45 3.23 -17.75 24.45
N VAL A 46 3.41 -17.22 23.25
CA VAL A 46 2.67 -17.62 22.04
C VAL A 46 3.67 -18.01 20.96
N PHE A 47 3.58 -19.24 20.44
CA PHE A 47 4.48 -19.70 19.37
C PHE A 47 3.81 -20.74 18.46
N PRO A 48 4.19 -20.78 17.17
CA PRO A 48 3.63 -21.76 16.24
C PRO A 48 4.17 -23.16 16.54
N ILE A 49 3.30 -24.15 16.37
CA ILE A 49 3.59 -25.56 16.60
C ILE A 49 3.20 -26.41 15.38
N ARG A 50 3.84 -27.57 15.25
CA ARG A 50 3.52 -28.61 14.28
C ARG A 50 3.06 -29.87 15.02
N SER A 51 2.13 -30.59 14.39
CA SER A 51 1.73 -31.94 14.78
C SER A 51 1.94 -32.88 13.60
N GLU A 52 2.61 -34.01 13.84
CA GLU A 52 2.96 -34.96 12.77
C GLU A 52 1.74 -35.63 12.11
N ARG A 53 0.60 -35.73 12.82
CA ARG A 53 -0.58 -36.48 12.37
C ARG A 53 -1.81 -35.61 12.14
N GLY A 54 -1.61 -34.37 11.73
CA GLY A 54 -2.69 -33.44 11.43
C GLY A 54 -3.07 -32.59 12.64
N ARG A 55 -4.35 -32.60 13.02
CA ARG A 55 -4.88 -31.72 14.08
C ARG A 55 -4.28 -32.05 15.45
N PRO A 56 -3.63 -31.09 16.14
CA PRO A 56 -3.12 -31.29 17.50
C PRO A 56 -4.25 -31.42 18.52
N PRO A 57 -3.97 -31.93 19.74
CA PRO A 57 -4.94 -31.89 20.84
C PRO A 57 -5.28 -30.43 21.21
N SER A 58 -6.47 -30.20 21.78
CA SER A 58 -6.91 -28.86 22.23
C SER A 58 -6.09 -28.27 23.35
N SER A 59 -5.37 -29.12 24.08
CA SER A 59 -4.47 -28.71 25.16
C SER A 59 -3.23 -29.59 25.16
N VAL A 60 -2.09 -28.99 25.50
CA VAL A 60 -0.80 -29.66 25.64
C VAL A 60 -0.29 -29.44 27.05
N GLU A 61 0.13 -30.51 27.73
CA GLU A 61 0.79 -30.42 29.02
C GLU A 61 2.20 -29.88 28.85
N VAL A 62 2.53 -28.82 29.60
CA VAL A 62 3.85 -28.18 29.56
C VAL A 62 4.41 -28.14 30.98
N ARG A 63 5.55 -28.78 31.21
CA ARG A 63 6.18 -28.83 32.55
C ARG A 63 7.32 -27.84 32.65
N LEU A 64 7.33 -26.98 33.65
CA LEU A 64 8.44 -26.07 33.93
C LEU A 64 9.64 -26.81 34.55
N ASP A 65 10.83 -26.22 34.52
CA ASP A 65 12.03 -26.81 35.12
C ASP A 65 11.93 -27.05 36.63
N ASP A 66 11.09 -26.28 37.34
CA ASP A 66 10.79 -26.50 38.75
C ASP A 66 9.77 -27.63 39.02
N GLY A 67 9.34 -28.33 37.98
CA GLY A 67 8.42 -29.46 38.04
C GLY A 67 6.94 -29.08 38.04
N ARG A 68 6.56 -27.79 38.08
CA ARG A 68 5.17 -27.39 37.93
C ARG A 68 4.64 -27.70 36.53
N THR A 69 3.44 -28.25 36.46
CA THR A 69 2.74 -28.49 35.20
C THR A 69 1.79 -27.33 34.89
N LEU A 70 1.87 -26.85 33.66
CA LEU A 70 0.97 -25.89 33.03
C LEU A 70 0.17 -26.58 31.92
N VAL A 71 -0.98 -26.02 31.59
CA VAL A 71 -1.80 -26.46 30.45
C VAL A 71 -1.73 -25.38 29.37
N GLY A 72 -1.04 -25.69 28.28
CA GLY A 72 -1.01 -24.84 27.10
C GLY A 72 -2.26 -25.07 26.25
N GLN A 73 -2.86 -24.00 25.73
CA GLN A 73 -4.02 -24.08 24.85
C GLN A 73 -3.58 -24.06 23.39
N VAL A 74 -4.15 -24.95 22.58
CA VAL A 74 -3.84 -25.01 21.15
C VAL A 74 -4.96 -24.37 20.35
N GLN A 75 -4.59 -23.46 19.47
CA GLN A 75 -5.52 -22.75 18.59
C GLN A 75 -4.98 -22.71 17.16
N TRP A 76 -5.87 -22.70 16.19
CA TRP A 76 -5.59 -22.45 14.78
C TRP A 76 -5.77 -20.97 14.49
N VAL A 77 -4.71 -20.30 14.07
CA VAL A 77 -4.78 -18.93 13.57
C VAL A 77 -4.92 -19.01 12.06
N SER A 78 -6.15 -18.86 11.56
CA SER A 78 -6.41 -18.78 10.13
C SER A 78 -6.13 -17.37 9.62
N VAL A 79 -5.65 -17.30 8.37
CA VAL A 79 -5.30 -16.08 7.67
C VAL A 79 -6.15 -15.99 6.40
N SER A 80 -6.91 -14.92 6.26
CA SER A 80 -7.63 -14.60 5.02
C SER A 80 -7.25 -13.21 4.53
N ALA A 81 -7.26 -13.02 3.21
CA ALA A 81 -7.24 -11.67 2.67
C ALA A 81 -8.57 -11.01 3.03
N LEU A 82 -8.54 -9.80 3.61
CA LEU A 82 -9.75 -9.02 3.77
C LEU A 82 -10.33 -8.76 2.37
N SER A 83 -11.62 -9.06 2.21
CA SER A 83 -12.38 -8.57 1.06
C SER A 83 -12.29 -7.05 1.08
N ARG A 84 -11.58 -6.48 0.11
CA ARG A 84 -11.35 -5.03 0.08
C ARG A 84 -12.71 -4.31 0.02
N PRO A 85 -13.06 -3.50 1.03
CA PRO A 85 -14.23 -2.65 0.91
C PRO A 85 -14.03 -1.70 -0.27
N CYS A 86 -15.08 -1.48 -1.05
CA CYS A 86 -15.08 -0.42 -2.06
C CYS A 86 -14.64 0.91 -1.41
N GLY A 87 -13.68 1.58 -2.04
CA GLY A 87 -13.20 2.93 -1.68
C GLY A 87 -11.88 2.95 -0.92
N GLN A 88 -11.32 1.79 -0.56
CA GLN A 88 -10.10 1.79 0.24
C GLN A 88 -8.83 2.00 -0.59
N PRO A 89 -8.02 3.02 -0.26
CA PRO A 89 -6.75 3.29 -0.93
C PRO A 89 -5.79 2.09 -0.81
N THR A 90 -4.93 1.95 -1.82
CA THR A 90 -4.09 0.75 -2.00
C THR A 90 -2.64 0.96 -1.61
N TRP A 91 -2.32 2.08 -0.95
CA TRP A 91 -0.94 2.46 -0.69
C TRP A 91 -0.19 1.41 0.13
N LEU A 92 -0.68 1.09 1.32
CA LEU A 92 -0.14 0.01 2.13
C LEU A 92 -0.79 -1.31 1.70
N ALA A 93 -0.04 -2.41 1.83
CA ALA A 93 -0.60 -3.75 1.66
C ALA A 93 -1.70 -3.92 2.70
N GLN A 94 -2.89 -4.36 2.28
CA GLN A 94 -4.01 -4.51 3.19
C GLN A 94 -3.66 -5.46 4.34
N PRO A 95 -4.06 -5.14 5.59
CA PRO A 95 -3.88 -6.06 6.70
C PRO A 95 -4.58 -7.39 6.39
N LEU A 96 -4.00 -8.48 6.87
CA LEU A 96 -4.62 -9.79 6.73
C LEU A 96 -5.67 -9.94 7.83
N GLU A 97 -6.79 -10.57 7.50
CA GLU A 97 -7.75 -10.95 8.53
C GLU A 97 -7.20 -12.17 9.25
N LEU A 98 -7.05 -12.04 10.57
CA LEU A 98 -6.64 -13.14 11.43
C LEU A 98 -7.85 -13.58 12.24
N ARG A 99 -8.08 -14.90 12.30
CA ARG A 99 -9.08 -15.48 13.19
C ARG A 99 -8.45 -16.61 13.98
N ALA A 100 -8.69 -16.62 15.29
CA ALA A 100 -8.24 -17.67 16.18
C ALA A 100 -9.40 -18.64 16.45
N LEU A 101 -9.18 -19.93 16.15
CA LEU A 101 -10.15 -21.00 16.37
C LEU A 101 -9.54 -22.02 17.33
N PRO A 102 -10.19 -22.38 18.44
CA PRO A 102 -9.64 -23.41 19.34
C PRO A 102 -9.49 -24.74 18.60
N ALA A 103 -8.51 -25.56 18.96
CA ALA A 103 -8.32 -26.86 18.31
C ALA A 103 -9.42 -27.89 18.63
N SER A 104 -10.53 -27.49 19.27
CA SER A 104 -11.80 -28.23 19.37
C SER A 104 -12.85 -27.80 18.32
N ASP A 105 -12.67 -26.66 17.65
CA ASP A 105 -13.57 -26.14 16.61
C ASP A 105 -13.43 -26.93 15.29
N PRO A 106 -14.49 -27.46 14.67
CA PRO A 106 -14.40 -28.25 13.45
C PRO A 106 -13.75 -27.51 12.25
N ALA A 107 -13.81 -26.17 12.20
CA ALA A 107 -13.17 -25.38 11.16
C ALA A 107 -11.66 -25.15 11.41
N ALA A 108 -11.17 -25.42 12.62
CA ALA A 108 -9.75 -25.30 12.95
C ALA A 108 -8.90 -26.29 12.13
N GLY A 109 -7.83 -25.78 11.50
CA GLY A 109 -6.98 -26.54 10.58
C GLY A 109 -7.45 -26.51 9.12
N THR A 110 -8.50 -25.75 8.79
CA THR A 110 -8.95 -25.53 7.41
C THR A 110 -8.43 -24.20 6.86
N GLY A 111 -8.16 -24.16 5.55
CA GLY A 111 -7.65 -22.96 4.88
C GLY A 111 -6.16 -22.68 5.13
N ILE A 112 -5.76 -21.42 4.93
CA ILE A 112 -4.39 -20.94 5.20
C ILE A 112 -4.33 -20.51 6.67
N GLY A 113 -3.32 -20.98 7.41
CA GLY A 113 -3.16 -20.69 8.83
C GLY A 113 -2.04 -21.49 9.49
N SER A 114 -1.90 -21.36 10.80
CA SER A 114 -0.94 -22.15 11.61
C SER A 114 -1.55 -22.53 12.94
N TRP A 115 -1.16 -23.70 13.46
CA TRP A 115 -1.39 -24.06 14.85
C TRP A 115 -0.45 -23.27 15.75
N VAL A 116 -0.98 -22.78 16.86
CA VAL A 116 -0.29 -21.95 17.84
C VAL A 116 -0.57 -22.49 19.23
N LEU A 117 0.49 -22.60 20.05
CA LEU A 117 0.38 -22.93 21.46
C LEU A 117 0.44 -21.64 22.27
N VAL A 118 -0.52 -21.50 23.19
CA VAL A 118 -0.65 -20.36 24.11
C VAL A 118 -0.38 -20.85 25.52
N LEU A 119 0.65 -20.32 26.16
CA LEU A 119 1.07 -20.70 27.49
C LEU A 119 1.06 -19.48 28.43
N ARG A 120 0.22 -19.53 29.47
CA ARG A 120 0.20 -18.51 30.53
C ARG A 120 1.16 -18.92 31.63
N VAL A 121 2.39 -18.40 31.58
CA VAL A 121 3.43 -18.71 32.57
C VAL A 121 3.27 -17.76 33.76
N PRO A 122 3.15 -18.27 35.00
CA PRO A 122 3.10 -17.41 36.18
C PRO A 122 4.41 -16.61 36.30
N MET A 123 4.36 -15.42 36.91
CA MET A 123 5.57 -14.59 37.11
C MET A 123 6.70 -15.35 37.83
N THR A 124 6.36 -16.25 38.76
CA THR A 124 7.32 -17.10 39.47
C THR A 124 7.96 -18.19 38.61
N GLY A 125 7.39 -18.49 37.43
CA GLY A 125 7.96 -19.41 36.44
C GLY A 125 8.72 -18.71 35.31
N SER A 126 8.72 -17.37 35.29
CA SER A 126 9.47 -16.63 34.28
C SER A 126 10.97 -16.77 34.51
N GLY A 127 11.74 -16.97 33.43
CA GLY A 127 13.18 -17.29 33.49
C GLY A 127 13.49 -18.78 33.42
N GLN A 128 12.49 -19.66 33.52
CA GLN A 128 12.67 -21.12 33.43
C GLN A 128 12.52 -21.62 31.99
N GLY A 129 13.17 -22.74 31.68
CA GLY A 129 12.83 -23.55 30.51
C GLY A 129 11.53 -24.31 30.73
N PHE A 130 11.01 -24.88 29.65
CA PHE A 130 9.85 -25.76 29.73
C PHE A 130 10.01 -27.02 28.88
N TRP A 131 9.34 -28.07 29.32
CA TRP A 131 9.28 -29.37 28.70
C TRP A 131 7.93 -29.55 28.02
N ILE A 132 7.95 -29.81 26.73
CA ILE A 132 6.79 -30.30 25.98
C ILE A 132 7.07 -31.76 25.69
N GLU A 133 6.28 -32.64 26.28
CA GLU A 133 6.52 -34.09 26.28
C GLU A 133 7.93 -34.43 26.82
N LYS A 134 8.85 -34.85 25.95
CA LYS A 134 10.23 -35.23 26.31
C LYS A 134 11.27 -34.19 25.88
N ALA A 135 10.88 -33.18 25.12
CA ALA A 135 11.77 -32.17 24.60
C ALA A 135 11.80 -30.95 25.54
N HIS A 136 13.01 -30.49 25.84
CA HIS A 136 13.24 -29.28 26.61
C HIS A 136 13.47 -28.09 25.68
N TYR A 137 12.88 -26.96 26.03
CA TYR A 137 13.01 -25.71 25.30
C TYR A 137 13.41 -24.60 26.27
N ASP A 138 14.37 -23.78 25.84
CA ASP A 138 14.87 -22.63 26.58
C ASP A 138 14.32 -21.32 25.97
N PRO A 139 13.27 -20.71 26.55
CA PRO A 139 12.76 -19.44 26.05
C PRO A 139 13.77 -18.33 26.28
N ASN A 140 13.86 -17.44 25.30
CA ASN A 140 14.54 -16.15 25.45
C ASN A 140 13.65 -15.21 26.26
N TRP A 141 13.85 -15.18 27.57
CA TRP A 141 13.12 -14.31 28.48
C TRP A 141 13.54 -12.84 28.33
N LEU A 142 12.64 -12.04 27.77
CA LEU A 142 12.78 -10.61 27.55
C LEU A 142 12.19 -9.82 28.72
N PRO A 143 12.87 -8.77 29.21
CA PRO A 143 12.39 -7.95 30.32
C PRO A 143 11.03 -7.30 30.00
N ASP A 144 10.26 -6.99 31.04
CA ASP A 144 9.05 -6.18 30.91
C ASP A 144 9.44 -4.77 30.36
N PRO A 145 8.87 -4.32 29.23
CA PRO A 145 9.07 -2.98 28.68
C PRO A 145 8.90 -1.85 29.70
N ARG A 146 7.98 -2.00 30.68
CA ARG A 146 7.74 -0.99 31.72
C ARG A 146 8.95 -0.79 32.62
N ARG A 147 9.66 -1.88 32.95
CA ARG A 147 10.91 -1.81 33.72
C ARG A 147 12.05 -1.17 32.94
N LEU A 148 12.03 -1.31 31.61
CA LEU A 148 12.98 -0.61 30.74
C LEU A 148 12.67 0.88 30.64
N ALA A 149 11.39 1.26 30.67
CA ALA A 149 10.95 2.65 30.67
C ALA A 149 11.22 3.35 32.01
N SER A 150 11.04 2.65 33.14
CA SER A 150 11.26 3.21 34.48
C SER A 150 12.72 3.25 34.92
N SER A 151 13.62 2.53 34.25
CA SER A 151 15.05 2.54 34.61
C SER A 151 15.63 3.95 34.47
N GLU A 152 16.29 4.43 35.53
CA GLU A 152 17.01 5.72 35.57
C GLU A 152 17.94 5.82 34.35
N GLY A 153 17.73 6.83 33.49
CA GLY A 153 18.49 6.97 32.25
C GLY A 153 17.79 7.68 31.08
N GLY A 154 16.58 8.21 31.24
CA GLY A 154 15.98 9.10 30.23
C GLY A 154 15.60 8.40 28.92
N VAL A 155 15.00 7.21 28.98
CA VAL A 155 14.52 6.45 27.80
C VAL A 155 13.22 7.05 27.24
N ALA A 156 12.65 8.10 27.86
CA ALA A 156 11.43 8.76 27.40
C ALA A 156 11.42 9.13 25.89
N PRO A 157 12.50 9.67 25.29
CA PRO A 157 12.53 9.96 23.86
C PRO A 157 12.56 8.70 22.97
N ALA A 158 12.91 7.53 23.51
CA ALA A 158 12.82 6.25 22.79
C ALA A 158 11.35 5.83 22.55
N TRP A 159 10.44 6.39 23.34
CA TRP A 159 9.00 6.11 23.31
C TRP A 159 8.17 7.19 22.64
N SER A 160 8.78 8.23 22.08
CA SER A 160 8.07 9.20 21.27
C SER A 160 7.93 8.70 19.83
N SER A 161 6.86 9.11 19.14
CA SER A 161 6.77 8.91 17.71
C SER A 161 7.97 9.56 17.02
N PRO A 162 8.57 8.90 16.00
CA PRO A 162 9.61 9.52 15.18
C PRO A 162 9.05 10.49 14.13
N LEU A 163 7.72 10.60 14.00
CA LEU A 163 7.00 11.51 13.11
C LEU A 163 6.72 12.85 13.79
N THR A 164 6.53 13.90 13.00
CA THR A 164 6.11 15.20 13.53
C THR A 164 4.62 15.19 13.90
N ALA A 165 4.18 16.12 14.76
CA ALA A 165 2.76 16.25 15.09
C ALA A 165 1.89 16.56 13.87
N GLU A 166 2.41 17.30 12.88
CA GLU A 166 1.71 17.56 11.62
C GLU A 166 1.52 16.27 10.81
N GLN A 167 2.56 15.45 10.70
CA GLN A 167 2.50 14.16 10.00
C GLN A 167 1.54 13.17 10.67
N ILE A 168 1.54 13.11 12.00
CA ILE A 168 0.66 12.23 12.78
C ILE A 168 -0.80 12.59 12.57
N ASN A 169 -1.12 13.90 12.53
CA ASN A 169 -2.49 14.40 12.43
C ASN A 169 -2.96 14.60 10.97
N ASP A 170 -2.12 14.29 9.97
CA ASP A 170 -2.51 14.41 8.58
C ASP A 170 -3.64 13.40 8.24
N PRO A 171 -4.78 13.87 7.69
CA PRO A 171 -5.93 13.00 7.43
C PRO A 171 -5.64 11.87 6.44
N LEU A 172 -4.77 12.09 5.46
CA LEU A 172 -4.39 11.06 4.50
C LEU A 172 -3.53 10.00 5.20
N HIS A 173 -2.58 10.40 6.03
CA HIS A 173 -1.77 9.48 6.83
C HIS A 173 -2.66 8.59 7.71
N LEU A 174 -3.50 9.20 8.56
CA LEU A 174 -4.39 8.47 9.47
C LEU A 174 -5.33 7.51 8.74
N ARG A 175 -5.91 7.94 7.61
CA ARG A 175 -6.75 7.07 6.77
C ARG A 175 -5.98 5.85 6.24
N LEU A 176 -4.70 6.01 5.90
CA LEU A 176 -3.88 4.93 5.34
C LEU A 176 -3.35 3.96 6.40
N VAL A 177 -3.05 4.43 7.63
CA VAL A 177 -2.55 3.58 8.72
C VAL A 177 -3.66 3.04 9.63
N GLY A 178 -4.83 3.66 9.65
CA GLY A 178 -5.97 3.28 10.50
C GLY A 178 -6.40 1.81 10.41
N PRO A 179 -6.42 1.15 9.22
CA PRO A 179 -6.75 -0.27 9.13
C PRO A 179 -5.83 -1.21 9.94
N PHE A 180 -4.67 -0.73 10.38
CA PHE A 180 -3.74 -1.51 11.21
C PHE A 180 -3.92 -1.25 12.71
N GLU A 181 -4.78 -0.31 13.10
CA GLU A 181 -5.17 -0.11 14.50
C GLU A 181 -5.76 -1.43 15.05
N GLY A 182 -5.17 -1.96 16.12
CA GLY A 182 -5.56 -3.26 16.68
C GLY A 182 -5.11 -4.51 15.88
N HIS A 183 -4.43 -4.37 14.73
CA HIS A 183 -4.00 -5.55 13.97
C HIS A 183 -2.96 -6.39 14.76
N PRO A 184 -3.17 -7.71 14.98
CA PRO A 184 -2.35 -8.49 15.92
C PRO A 184 -0.85 -8.57 15.62
N LEU A 185 -0.46 -8.44 14.35
CA LEU A 185 0.96 -8.55 13.95
C LEU A 185 1.59 -7.22 13.54
N GLN A 186 0.77 -6.18 13.31
CA GLN A 186 1.22 -4.95 12.67
C GLN A 186 0.71 -3.68 13.36
N GLY A 187 -0.21 -3.81 14.32
CA GLY A 187 -0.70 -2.69 15.11
C GLY A 187 0.41 -2.00 15.90
N TRP A 188 1.47 -2.69 16.27
CA TRP A 188 2.66 -2.05 16.85
C TRP A 188 3.29 -0.98 15.94
N ARG A 189 3.18 -1.07 14.61
CA ARG A 189 3.68 -0.03 13.69
C ARG A 189 2.79 1.20 13.70
N TYR A 190 1.47 0.99 13.76
CA TYR A 190 0.50 2.06 13.97
C TYR A 190 0.78 2.77 15.29
N GLU A 191 0.92 2.01 16.39
CA GLU A 191 1.28 2.53 17.71
C GLU A 191 2.60 3.31 17.70
N LEU A 192 3.63 2.81 17.01
CA LEU A 192 4.91 3.50 16.90
C LEU A 192 4.78 4.80 16.07
N ALA A 193 3.97 4.80 15.02
CA ALA A 193 3.75 5.96 14.16
C ALA A 193 2.94 7.06 14.89
N VAL A 194 1.86 6.68 15.57
CA VAL A 194 0.89 7.63 16.15
C VAL A 194 1.21 7.96 17.60
N HIS A 195 1.56 6.95 18.39
CA HIS A 195 1.70 7.06 19.85
C HIS A 195 3.14 6.90 20.36
N GLY A 196 4.09 6.52 19.49
CA GLY A 196 5.49 6.31 19.86
C GLY A 196 5.81 4.98 20.56
N LEU A 197 4.86 4.04 20.56
CA LEU A 197 5.01 2.72 21.18
C LEU A 197 5.31 2.77 22.69
N VAL A 198 4.77 3.77 23.39
CA VAL A 198 4.94 3.95 24.83
C VAL A 198 4.50 2.68 25.59
N PRO A 199 5.30 2.15 26.52
CA PRO A 199 4.85 1.11 27.42
C PRO A 199 3.70 1.64 28.30
N GLY A 200 2.46 1.28 27.97
CA GLY A 200 1.26 1.70 28.71
C GLY A 200 1.04 0.97 30.03
N GLU A 201 0.18 1.53 30.88
CA GLU A 201 -0.38 0.91 32.10
C GLU A 201 -1.49 -0.12 31.79
N GLU A 202 -1.87 -0.26 30.53
CA GLU A 202 -3.03 -1.00 30.00
C GLU A 202 -3.06 -2.51 30.32
N PHE A 203 -2.07 -3.02 31.05
CA PHE A 203 -1.91 -4.42 31.35
C PHE A 203 -1.33 -4.68 32.75
N ASP A 204 -1.73 -3.87 33.71
CA ASP A 204 -2.00 -4.50 35.00
C ASP A 204 -3.32 -5.26 34.82
N PRO A 205 -3.32 -6.60 34.58
CA PRO A 205 -4.53 -7.36 34.87
C PRO A 205 -4.89 -6.93 36.29
N PRO A 206 -6.13 -6.47 36.54
CA PRO A 206 -6.49 -5.98 37.86
C PRO A 206 -6.01 -7.03 38.85
N GLU A 207 -5.00 -6.68 39.67
CA GLU A 207 -4.60 -7.58 40.73
C GLU A 207 -5.90 -7.84 41.49
N PRO A 208 -6.36 -9.10 41.60
CA PRO A 208 -7.65 -9.39 42.21
C PRO A 208 -7.66 -8.68 43.55
N SER A 209 -8.45 -7.60 43.62
CA SER A 209 -8.30 -6.59 44.64
C SER A 209 -8.89 -7.15 45.92
N GLY A 210 -8.05 -7.86 46.67
CA GLY A 210 -8.40 -8.53 47.92
C GLY A 210 -8.72 -10.03 47.77
N PRO A 211 -8.83 -10.73 48.92
CA PRO A 211 -9.27 -12.12 48.93
C PRO A 211 -10.65 -12.20 48.28
N VAL A 212 -10.75 -13.00 47.21
CA VAL A 212 -12.01 -13.28 46.53
C VAL A 212 -12.96 -13.93 47.53
N THR A 213 -13.87 -13.13 48.11
CA THR A 213 -14.89 -13.61 49.03
C THR A 213 -16.10 -14.18 48.30
N ASP A 214 -16.28 -13.85 47.01
CA ASP A 214 -17.43 -14.28 46.23
C ASP A 214 -17.03 -15.08 44.97
N LEU A 215 -17.18 -16.40 45.07
CA LEU A 215 -16.96 -17.35 43.97
C LEU A 215 -17.94 -17.16 42.81
N SER A 216 -19.06 -16.47 43.01
CA SER A 216 -20.05 -16.23 41.95
C SER A 216 -19.62 -15.13 40.98
N VAL A 217 -18.96 -14.08 41.48
CA VAL A 217 -18.32 -13.02 40.66
C VAL A 217 -17.21 -13.62 39.81
N LEU A 218 -16.35 -14.45 40.41
CA LEU A 218 -15.25 -15.10 39.70
C LEU A 218 -15.78 -16.09 38.63
N ARG A 219 -16.91 -16.75 38.89
CA ARG A 219 -17.55 -17.63 37.91
C ARG A 219 -18.22 -16.85 36.77
N ALA A 220 -18.80 -15.68 37.05
CA ALA A 220 -19.37 -14.79 36.03
C ALA A 220 -18.28 -14.14 35.17
N GLU A 221 -17.16 -13.69 35.76
CA GLU A 221 -15.99 -13.20 35.02
C GLU A 221 -15.35 -14.29 34.16
N VAL A 222 -15.28 -15.53 34.66
CA VAL A 222 -14.79 -16.67 33.87
C VAL A 222 -15.76 -17.00 32.72
N GLU A 223 -17.08 -16.94 32.92
CA GLU A 223 -18.06 -17.16 31.85
C GLU A 223 -18.14 -16.00 30.84
N GLN A 224 -17.87 -14.77 31.26
CA GLN A 224 -17.75 -13.60 30.37
C GLN A 224 -16.45 -13.65 29.57
N SER A 225 -15.35 -14.07 30.21
CA SER A 225 -14.05 -14.35 29.55
C SER A 225 -14.14 -15.53 28.57
N LYS A 226 -15.00 -16.52 28.84
CA LYS A 226 -15.27 -17.63 27.89
C LYS A 226 -16.07 -17.20 26.65
N ARG A 227 -16.77 -16.06 26.67
CA ARG A 227 -17.49 -15.53 25.50
C ARG A 227 -16.61 -14.64 24.62
N GLN A 228 -15.44 -14.25 25.11
CA GLN A 228 -14.39 -13.61 24.34
C GLN A 228 -13.39 -14.71 23.91
N PHE A 229 -13.53 -15.23 22.70
CA PHE A 229 -12.52 -16.11 22.08
C PHE A 229 -11.49 -15.33 21.23
N GLU A 230 -11.54 -13.99 21.27
CA GLU A 230 -10.50 -13.07 20.79
C GLU A 230 -9.21 -12.92 21.66
N PRO A 231 -9.06 -13.48 22.90
CA PRO A 231 -7.87 -13.26 23.73
C PRO A 231 -6.54 -13.66 23.09
N LEU A 232 -6.53 -14.66 22.19
CA LEU A 232 -5.28 -15.02 21.52
C LEU A 232 -4.78 -13.91 20.62
N LEU A 233 -5.65 -13.25 19.86
CA LEU A 233 -5.24 -12.19 18.96
C LEU A 233 -4.72 -10.98 19.75
N ASP A 234 -5.34 -10.67 20.89
CA ASP A 234 -4.88 -9.64 21.81
C ASP A 234 -3.55 -10.01 22.49
N ASP A 235 -3.41 -11.27 22.94
CA ASP A 235 -2.18 -11.80 23.53
C ASP A 235 -1.02 -11.75 22.52
N LEU A 236 -1.29 -12.08 21.25
CA LEU A 236 -0.32 -11.99 20.16
C LEU A 236 0.05 -10.53 19.86
N ALA A 237 -0.94 -9.64 19.76
CA ALA A 237 -0.73 -8.19 19.58
C ALA A 237 0.16 -7.62 20.68
N SER A 238 -0.15 -7.99 21.92
CA SER A 238 0.56 -7.57 23.11
C SER A 238 2.01 -8.09 23.14
N LEU A 239 2.21 -9.36 22.80
CA LEU A 239 3.53 -9.98 22.73
C LEU A 239 4.39 -9.32 21.65
N GLU A 240 3.88 -9.15 20.43
CA GLU A 240 4.60 -8.49 19.34
C GLU A 240 4.96 -7.04 19.68
N ARG A 241 4.01 -6.28 20.23
CA ARG A 241 4.23 -4.91 20.72
C ARG A 241 5.39 -4.89 21.74
N ALA A 242 5.36 -5.78 22.72
CA ALA A 242 6.38 -5.85 23.77
C ALA A 242 7.76 -6.25 23.23
N ARG A 243 7.84 -7.18 22.28
CA ARG A 243 9.10 -7.57 21.61
C ARG A 243 9.74 -6.35 20.93
N TRP A 244 8.97 -5.57 20.19
CA TRP A 244 9.46 -4.33 19.55
C TRP A 244 9.86 -3.27 20.57
N GLN A 245 9.11 -3.10 21.67
CA GLN A 245 9.49 -2.18 22.74
C GLN A 245 10.85 -2.55 23.35
N VAL A 246 11.07 -3.82 23.70
CA VAL A 246 12.36 -4.29 24.23
C VAL A 246 13.48 -4.09 23.20
N ALA A 247 13.24 -4.43 21.94
CA ALA A 247 14.23 -4.32 20.88
C ALA A 247 14.69 -2.86 20.66
N LEU A 248 13.73 -1.93 20.56
CA LEU A 248 14.00 -0.51 20.34
C LEU A 248 14.61 0.17 21.57
N ALA A 249 14.17 -0.18 22.79
CA ALA A 249 14.78 0.33 24.02
C ALA A 249 16.22 -0.14 24.19
N ARG A 250 16.52 -1.40 23.86
CA ARG A 250 17.90 -1.91 23.84
C ARG A 250 18.74 -1.12 22.85
N LEU A 251 18.27 -0.96 21.61
CA LEU A 251 18.99 -0.19 20.61
C LEU A 251 19.22 1.26 21.04
N TRP A 252 18.22 1.91 21.66
CA TRP A 252 18.34 3.26 22.21
C TRP A 252 19.44 3.36 23.27
N LYS A 253 19.49 2.41 24.20
CA LYS A 253 20.54 2.38 25.25
C LYS A 253 21.94 2.22 24.66
N LEU A 254 22.08 1.55 23.51
CA LEU A 254 23.36 1.32 22.84
C LEU A 254 23.79 2.50 21.96
N ASP A 255 22.87 3.01 21.12
CA ASP A 255 23.13 4.06 20.14
C ASP A 255 21.80 4.82 19.88
N PRO A 256 21.52 5.92 20.64
CA PRO A 256 20.27 6.68 20.54
C PRO A 256 20.00 7.19 19.12
N ASP A 257 21.03 7.71 18.45
CA ASP A 257 20.92 8.20 17.09
C ASP A 257 20.51 7.07 16.15
N LEU A 258 21.19 5.92 16.20
CA LEU A 258 20.84 4.76 15.38
C LEU A 258 19.39 4.30 15.65
N SER A 259 18.94 4.35 16.91
CA SER A 259 17.55 4.02 17.26
C SER A 259 16.53 4.99 16.65
N VAL A 260 16.78 6.31 16.67
CA VAL A 260 15.93 7.29 15.95
C VAL A 260 15.80 6.90 14.48
N HIS A 261 16.90 6.51 13.85
CA HIS A 261 16.92 6.18 12.43
C HIS A 261 16.20 4.87 12.11
N VAL A 262 16.35 3.84 12.94
CA VAL A 262 15.57 2.61 12.81
C VAL A 262 14.09 2.91 12.95
N ARG A 263 13.67 3.65 13.98
CA ARG A 263 12.26 4.01 14.17
C ARG A 263 11.71 4.77 12.96
N ARG A 264 12.43 5.76 12.44
CA ARG A 264 12.07 6.46 11.19
C ARG A 264 11.96 5.52 9.99
N ALA A 265 12.84 4.54 9.86
CA ALA A 265 12.76 3.55 8.78
C ALA A 265 11.56 2.59 8.94
N LEU A 266 11.16 2.28 10.18
CA LEU A 266 10.03 1.38 10.48
C LEU A 266 8.66 2.01 10.22
N VAL A 267 8.49 3.31 10.46
CA VAL A 267 7.17 3.98 10.34
C VAL A 267 7.15 5.19 9.41
N GLY A 268 8.23 5.44 8.67
CA GLY A 268 8.53 6.71 7.98
C GLY A 268 7.34 7.36 7.27
N ALA A 269 7.42 8.67 7.06
CA ALA A 269 6.38 9.46 6.43
C ALA A 269 6.97 10.22 5.24
N LEU A 270 6.23 10.30 4.13
CA LEU A 270 6.57 11.10 2.96
C LEU A 270 5.66 12.31 2.90
N ASP A 271 6.25 13.50 2.99
CA ASP A 271 5.52 14.74 2.80
C ASP A 271 5.29 14.97 1.31
N THR A 272 4.02 15.11 0.91
CA THR A 272 3.62 15.44 -0.45
C THR A 272 2.81 16.74 -0.45
N PRO A 273 2.64 17.40 -1.60
CA PRO A 273 1.75 18.57 -1.71
C PRO A 273 0.28 18.30 -1.34
N ARG A 274 -0.10 17.05 -1.11
CA ARG A 274 -1.49 16.59 -0.90
C ARG A 274 -1.71 15.89 0.45
N GLY A 275 -0.70 15.92 1.32
CA GLY A 275 -0.72 15.25 2.62
C GLY A 275 0.43 14.27 2.77
N VAL A 276 0.31 13.40 3.77
CA VAL A 276 1.43 12.58 4.24
C VAL A 276 1.17 11.11 3.93
N LEU A 277 2.11 10.48 3.23
CA LEU A 277 2.03 9.05 2.88
C LEU A 277 2.90 8.20 3.82
N PRO A 278 2.37 7.14 4.46
CA PRO A 278 3.20 6.25 5.28
C PRO A 278 4.15 5.39 4.43
N LEU A 279 5.44 5.44 4.73
CA LEU A 279 6.54 4.74 4.05
C LEU A 279 6.97 3.50 4.83
N TRP A 280 6.12 2.47 4.82
CA TRP A 280 6.40 1.17 5.42
C TRP A 280 7.25 0.27 4.52
N ARG A 281 8.46 0.73 4.21
CA ARG A 281 9.33 0.20 3.15
C ARG A 281 9.83 -1.22 3.37
N VAL A 282 9.85 -1.64 4.64
CA VAL A 282 10.42 -2.91 5.09
C VAL A 282 9.33 -3.99 5.02
N ASN A 283 9.64 -5.09 4.32
CA ASN A 283 8.75 -6.25 4.27
C ASN A 283 8.83 -7.08 5.56
N GLN A 284 7.87 -7.99 5.78
CA GLN A 284 7.81 -8.77 7.03
C GLN A 284 9.07 -9.60 7.29
N ALA A 285 9.69 -10.19 6.26
CA ALA A 285 10.90 -10.99 6.44
C ALA A 285 12.06 -10.15 6.98
N GLN A 286 12.26 -8.95 6.43
CA GLN A 286 13.28 -8.01 6.91
C GLN A 286 12.98 -7.50 8.33
N LEU A 287 11.70 -7.36 8.71
CA LEU A 287 11.29 -7.00 10.06
C LEU A 287 11.62 -8.12 11.06
N ASP A 288 11.31 -9.36 10.71
CA ASP A 288 11.58 -10.54 11.54
C ASP A 288 13.09 -10.73 11.75
N ASP A 289 13.89 -10.56 10.69
CA ASP A 289 15.35 -10.67 10.75
C ASP A 289 15.96 -9.57 11.65
N LEU A 290 15.50 -8.32 11.51
CA LEU A 290 15.92 -7.21 12.37
C LEU A 290 15.55 -7.45 13.83
N LEU A 291 14.30 -7.83 14.09
CA LEU A 291 13.80 -8.10 15.44
C LEU A 291 14.58 -9.26 16.07
N GLU A 292 14.86 -10.32 15.31
CA GLU A 292 15.65 -11.42 15.79
C GLU A 292 17.06 -10.98 16.20
N ALA A 293 17.74 -10.22 15.35
CA ALA A 293 19.09 -9.75 15.61
C ALA A 293 19.17 -8.85 16.85
N LEU A 294 18.18 -7.97 17.05
CA LEU A 294 18.10 -7.09 18.22
C LEU A 294 17.84 -7.88 19.52
N LEU A 295 17.03 -8.94 19.45
CA LEU A 295 16.62 -9.72 20.62
C LEU A 295 17.51 -10.94 20.90
N ARG A 296 18.50 -11.24 20.06
CA ARG A 296 19.38 -12.42 20.22
C ARG A 296 20.13 -12.37 21.56
N PRO A 297 20.01 -13.40 22.43
CA PRO A 297 20.57 -13.34 23.80
C PRO A 297 22.10 -13.20 23.82
N ARG A 298 22.78 -13.95 22.95
CA ARG A 298 24.25 -14.08 22.94
C ARG A 298 24.97 -13.11 22.00
N SER A 299 24.25 -12.15 21.40
CA SER A 299 24.90 -11.12 20.58
C SER A 299 25.61 -10.11 21.46
N SER A 300 26.80 -9.67 21.06
CA SER A 300 27.43 -8.50 21.67
C SER A 300 26.75 -7.21 21.18
N ASP A 301 26.92 -6.13 21.91
CA ASP A 301 26.34 -4.84 21.56
C ASP A 301 26.88 -4.31 20.23
N GLU A 302 28.18 -4.47 19.99
CA GLU A 302 28.81 -4.15 18.71
C GLU A 302 28.22 -4.94 17.54
N GLN A 303 27.92 -6.24 17.74
CA GLN A 303 27.30 -7.07 16.72
C GLN A 303 25.88 -6.60 16.40
N ARG A 304 25.09 -6.20 17.42
CA ARG A 304 23.75 -5.64 17.23
C ARG A 304 23.80 -4.35 16.43
N VAL A 305 24.63 -3.38 16.86
CA VAL A 305 24.81 -2.10 16.16
C VAL A 305 25.27 -2.32 14.72
N ARG A 306 26.25 -3.21 14.48
CA ARG A 306 26.74 -3.54 13.14
C ARG A 306 25.63 -4.13 12.26
N HIS A 307 24.83 -5.05 12.80
CA HIS A 307 23.72 -5.66 12.05
C HIS A 307 22.66 -4.63 11.68
N VAL A 308 22.30 -3.75 12.61
CA VAL A 308 21.31 -2.68 12.36
C VAL A 308 21.80 -1.69 11.30
N ARG A 309 23.09 -1.31 11.33
CA ARG A 309 23.68 -0.44 10.29
C ARG A 309 23.66 -1.11 8.93
N ALA A 310 24.08 -2.37 8.85
CA ALA A 310 24.01 -3.14 7.60
C ALA A 310 22.57 -3.27 7.09
N TRP A 311 21.60 -3.46 7.98
CA TRP A 311 20.18 -3.47 7.63
C TRP A 311 19.72 -2.12 7.06
N LEU A 312 20.05 -0.99 7.69
CA LEU A 312 19.73 0.33 7.16
C LEU A 312 20.40 0.60 5.80
N GLU A 313 21.67 0.20 5.63
CA GLU A 313 22.42 0.33 4.37
C GLU A 313 21.86 -0.54 3.25
N SER A 314 21.14 -1.62 3.59
CA SER A 314 20.46 -2.48 2.61
C SER A 314 19.16 -1.88 2.06
N LEU A 315 18.61 -0.85 2.73
CA LEU A 315 17.43 -0.15 2.25
C LEU A 315 17.79 0.79 1.10
N GLU A 316 16.94 0.86 0.08
CA GLU A 316 17.18 1.79 -1.04
C GLU A 316 17.29 3.24 -0.55
N PRO A 317 18.27 4.03 -0.99
CA PRO A 317 18.46 5.39 -0.49
C PRO A 317 17.51 6.41 -1.15
N ALA A 318 16.91 6.09 -2.30
CA ALA A 318 16.02 6.99 -3.02
C ALA A 318 15.06 6.22 -3.95
N VAL A 319 14.03 6.92 -4.45
CA VAL A 319 13.15 6.45 -5.53
C VAL A 319 12.84 7.60 -6.49
N ALA A 320 12.63 7.28 -7.76
CA ALA A 320 12.29 8.23 -8.80
C ALA A 320 11.29 7.64 -9.81
N TRP A 321 10.33 8.42 -10.29
CA TRP A 321 9.35 8.01 -11.30
C TRP A 321 8.93 9.18 -12.20
N ILE A 322 8.35 8.85 -13.36
CA ILE A 322 7.75 9.86 -14.24
C ILE A 322 6.34 10.18 -13.71
N ILE A 323 6.12 11.43 -13.30
CA ILE A 323 4.80 11.96 -12.94
C ILE A 323 4.03 12.31 -14.22
N ASP A 324 4.73 12.94 -15.16
CA ASP A 324 4.17 13.50 -16.38
C ASP A 324 5.19 13.37 -17.53
N ASP A 325 4.75 12.97 -18.71
CA ASP A 325 5.63 12.71 -19.85
C ASP A 325 5.83 13.94 -20.74
N ALA A 326 4.81 14.80 -20.88
CA ALA A 326 4.81 15.89 -21.86
C ALA A 326 3.90 17.07 -21.49
N GLY A 327 3.57 17.25 -20.21
CA GLY A 327 2.80 18.39 -19.72
C GLY A 327 3.56 19.71 -19.80
N ILE A 328 4.90 19.68 -19.78
CA ILE A 328 5.75 20.85 -19.99
C ILE A 328 6.44 20.74 -21.35
N ILE A 329 6.43 21.84 -22.11
CA ILE A 329 7.15 21.96 -23.37
C ILE A 329 8.18 23.06 -23.19
N ASP A 330 9.40 22.81 -23.62
CA ASP A 330 10.45 23.82 -23.63
C ASP A 330 10.15 24.87 -24.70
N ALA A 331 10.03 26.14 -24.30
CA ALA A 331 9.64 27.21 -25.22
C ALA A 331 10.66 27.46 -26.35
N VAL A 332 11.93 27.09 -26.15
CA VAL A 332 13.02 27.33 -27.12
C VAL A 332 13.12 26.19 -28.13
N SER A 333 13.20 24.94 -27.64
CA SER A 333 13.33 23.75 -28.48
C SER A 333 12.00 23.22 -29.00
N GLY A 334 10.88 23.55 -28.34
CA GLY A 334 9.56 22.95 -28.61
C GLY A 334 9.46 21.49 -28.16
N GLU A 335 10.44 20.97 -27.43
CA GLU A 335 10.50 19.57 -27.01
C GLU A 335 9.76 19.34 -25.68
N PRO A 336 9.07 18.20 -25.53
CA PRO A 336 8.44 17.83 -24.27
C PRO A 336 9.50 17.56 -23.19
N ARG A 337 9.25 18.06 -21.98
CA ARG A 337 10.07 17.83 -20.79
C ARG A 337 9.26 17.06 -19.76
N PRO A 338 9.64 15.82 -19.42
CA PRO A 338 8.94 15.04 -18.43
C PRO A 338 9.14 15.66 -17.04
N THR A 339 8.10 15.59 -16.22
CA THR A 339 8.19 15.89 -14.79
C THR A 339 8.45 14.60 -14.04
N ILE A 340 9.50 14.60 -13.22
CA ILE A 340 10.00 13.44 -12.51
C ILE A 340 9.78 13.68 -11.02
N GLY A 341 9.07 12.77 -10.36
CA GLY A 341 8.98 12.73 -8.92
C GLY A 341 10.21 12.04 -8.35
N VAL A 342 10.80 12.60 -7.31
CA VAL A 342 11.92 12.00 -6.58
C VAL A 342 11.73 12.13 -5.09
N VAL A 343 12.20 11.11 -4.36
CA VAL A 343 12.25 11.12 -2.90
C VAL A 343 13.63 10.64 -2.45
N ASN A 344 14.25 11.44 -1.59
CA ASN A 344 15.46 11.06 -0.88
C ASN A 344 15.07 10.42 0.46
N PHE A 345 15.47 9.17 0.68
CA PHE A 345 15.24 8.46 1.95
C PHE A 345 16.43 8.58 2.92
N GLU A 346 17.53 9.23 2.51
CA GLU A 346 18.64 9.53 3.40
C GLU A 346 18.27 10.63 4.41
N ARG A 347 19.13 10.80 5.42
CA ARG A 347 18.88 11.71 6.56
C ARG A 347 19.21 13.16 6.26
N THR A 348 20.05 13.37 5.26
CA THR A 348 20.57 14.68 4.90
C THR A 348 20.10 15.01 3.49
N PRO A 349 19.84 16.30 3.20
CA PRO A 349 19.60 16.73 1.83
C PRO A 349 20.74 16.27 0.91
N VAL A 350 20.39 15.80 -0.28
CA VAL A 350 21.36 15.42 -1.30
C VAL A 350 21.06 16.16 -2.59
N ALA A 351 22.08 16.39 -3.41
CA ALA A 351 21.86 16.92 -4.75
C ALA A 351 21.32 15.81 -5.66
N GLY A 352 20.31 16.13 -6.46
CA GLY A 352 19.85 15.29 -7.55
C GLY A 352 19.81 16.02 -8.88
N TRP A 353 19.74 15.23 -9.95
CA TRP A 353 19.55 15.72 -11.31
C TRP A 353 18.84 14.70 -12.18
N ALA A 354 18.30 15.18 -13.31
CA ALA A 354 17.74 14.34 -14.35
C ALA A 354 18.22 14.82 -15.73
N ARG A 355 18.66 13.89 -16.58
CA ARG A 355 19.10 14.18 -17.96
C ARG A 355 18.70 13.05 -18.90
N ALA A 356 18.71 13.33 -20.20
CA ALA A 356 18.54 12.26 -21.18
C ALA A 356 19.73 11.31 -21.12
N HIS A 357 19.48 10.00 -21.27
CA HIS A 357 20.49 8.97 -21.11
C HIS A 357 21.77 9.22 -21.95
N ASP A 358 21.61 9.73 -23.17
CA ASP A 358 22.72 9.97 -24.11
C ASP A 358 23.17 11.43 -24.20
N ALA A 359 22.60 12.34 -23.38
CA ALA A 359 22.93 13.75 -23.47
C ALA A 359 24.27 14.07 -22.77
N ALA A 360 25.21 14.59 -23.55
CA ALA A 360 26.37 15.29 -23.02
C ALA A 360 25.99 16.73 -22.64
N GLY A 361 26.27 17.15 -21.40
CA GLY A 361 26.03 18.52 -20.97
C GLY A 361 25.87 18.66 -19.45
N PRO A 362 25.88 19.90 -18.94
CA PRO A 362 25.60 20.18 -17.54
C PRO A 362 24.14 19.86 -17.21
N SER A 363 23.91 19.18 -16.08
CA SER A 363 22.58 18.95 -15.52
C SER A 363 22.26 20.00 -14.47
N ASP A 364 21.00 20.44 -14.42
CA ASP A 364 20.51 21.34 -13.39
C ASP A 364 20.43 20.57 -12.06
N LEU A 365 21.33 20.89 -11.13
CA LEU A 365 21.37 20.28 -9.80
C LEU A 365 20.25 20.87 -8.93
N THR A 366 19.44 19.99 -8.33
CA THR A 366 18.34 20.33 -7.43
C THR A 366 18.61 19.73 -6.05
N PRO A 367 18.55 20.49 -4.94
CA PRO A 367 18.59 19.89 -3.62
C PRO A 367 17.31 19.07 -3.37
N ILE A 368 17.46 17.86 -2.82
CA ILE A 368 16.35 16.96 -2.50
C ILE A 368 16.38 16.72 -0.99
N ASP A 369 15.42 17.32 -0.30
CA ASP A 369 15.26 17.17 1.13
C ASP A 369 14.85 15.74 1.52
N PRO A 370 15.29 15.24 2.68
CA PRO A 370 14.88 13.96 3.23
C PRO A 370 13.36 13.83 3.34
N MET A 371 12.80 12.73 2.83
CA MET A 371 11.40 12.35 3.04
C MET A 371 10.37 13.38 2.54
N VAL A 372 10.77 14.26 1.62
CA VAL A 372 9.90 15.23 0.95
C VAL A 372 9.84 14.90 -0.54
N LEU A 373 8.64 14.91 -1.11
CA LEU A 373 8.46 14.81 -2.55
C LEU A 373 9.01 16.04 -3.25
N ALA A 374 10.12 15.88 -3.99
CA ALA A 374 10.62 16.88 -4.90
C ALA A 374 10.27 16.53 -6.35
N THR A 375 10.22 17.54 -7.21
CA THR A 375 10.06 17.35 -8.64
C THR A 375 11.28 17.87 -9.39
N MET A 376 11.70 17.14 -10.42
CA MET A 376 12.74 17.54 -11.35
C MET A 376 12.21 17.54 -12.77
N ARG A 377 12.85 18.32 -13.64
CA ARG A 377 12.53 18.34 -15.07
C ARG A 377 13.59 17.55 -15.82
N GLY A 378 13.17 16.49 -16.50
CA GLY A 378 14.06 15.77 -17.40
C GLY A 378 14.27 16.52 -18.70
N ARG A 379 15.47 16.37 -19.28
CA ARG A 379 15.66 16.57 -20.72
C ARG A 379 15.55 15.22 -21.40
N ILE A 380 15.01 15.18 -22.61
CA ILE A 380 14.88 13.98 -23.42
C ILE A 380 15.58 14.26 -24.74
N VAL A 381 16.33 13.29 -25.28
CA VAL A 381 16.77 13.36 -26.67
C VAL A 381 15.60 12.89 -27.54
N PRO A 382 15.08 13.69 -28.49
CA PRO A 382 13.96 13.28 -29.33
C PRO A 382 14.19 11.89 -29.94
N GLY A 383 13.28 10.97 -29.65
CA GLY A 383 13.22 9.64 -30.24
C GLY A 383 12.02 9.48 -31.16
N PHE A 384 12.02 8.42 -31.96
CA PHE A 384 10.84 7.97 -32.68
C PHE A 384 10.29 6.70 -32.03
N ILE A 385 8.99 6.67 -31.71
CA ILE A 385 8.32 5.42 -31.37
C ILE A 385 8.09 4.64 -32.66
N ALA A 386 8.95 3.66 -32.94
CA ALA A 386 8.71 2.69 -34.00
C ALA A 386 7.66 1.67 -33.53
N SER A 387 6.46 1.74 -34.11
CA SER A 387 5.40 0.73 -34.09
C SER A 387 5.28 -0.15 -32.83
N GLY A 388 4.50 0.30 -31.84
CA GLY A 388 3.89 -0.56 -30.82
C GLY A 388 4.61 -0.68 -29.47
N ALA A 389 5.90 -0.33 -29.36
CA ALA A 389 6.59 -0.30 -28.07
C ALA A 389 6.60 1.13 -27.50
N GLN A 390 5.83 1.39 -26.43
CA GLN A 390 5.78 2.66 -25.66
C GLN A 390 7.05 2.93 -24.83
N ALA A 391 8.25 2.57 -25.31
CA ALA A 391 9.49 2.95 -24.66
C ALA A 391 10.11 4.10 -25.45
N GLY A 392 9.85 5.34 -25.01
CA GLY A 392 10.60 6.48 -25.49
C GLY A 392 12.02 6.51 -24.90
N PRO A 393 12.77 7.58 -25.16
CA PRO A 393 14.15 7.73 -24.68
C PRO A 393 14.19 7.70 -23.15
N GLY A 394 15.20 7.04 -22.60
CA GLY A 394 15.39 6.97 -21.16
C GLY A 394 15.81 8.30 -20.55
N VAL A 395 15.30 8.61 -19.36
CA VAL A 395 15.82 9.68 -18.50
C VAL A 395 16.66 9.06 -17.41
N GLU A 396 17.94 9.42 -17.35
CA GLU A 396 18.82 9.09 -16.24
C GLU A 396 18.55 10.07 -15.10
N VAL A 397 18.24 9.53 -13.93
CA VAL A 397 18.00 10.28 -12.70
C VAL A 397 19.03 9.87 -11.67
N ARG A 398 19.63 10.85 -11.01
CA ARG A 398 20.56 10.63 -9.90
C ARG A 398 20.11 11.40 -8.67
N VAL A 399 20.22 10.76 -7.51
CA VAL A 399 19.93 11.31 -6.19
C VAL A 399 21.09 10.93 -5.28
N GLY A 400 22.00 11.87 -5.03
CA GLY A 400 23.27 11.59 -4.35
C GLY A 400 24.12 10.57 -5.09
N ARG A 401 24.30 9.38 -4.49
CA ARG A 401 25.03 8.24 -5.10
C ARG A 401 24.12 7.26 -5.82
N TRP A 402 22.82 7.34 -5.60
CA TRP A 402 21.84 6.47 -6.22
C TRP A 402 21.51 6.98 -7.62
N GLU A 403 21.38 6.06 -8.57
CA GLU A 403 21.04 6.38 -9.95
C GLU A 403 20.03 5.36 -10.51
N ARG A 404 19.18 5.84 -11.41
CA ARG A 404 18.19 5.02 -12.09
C ARG A 404 17.87 5.59 -13.47
N SER A 405 17.66 4.71 -14.43
CA SER A 405 17.08 5.07 -15.74
C SER A 405 15.56 4.86 -15.72
N LEU A 406 14.82 5.87 -16.15
CA LEU A 406 13.36 5.88 -16.24
C LEU A 406 12.91 5.89 -17.70
N ALA A 407 11.93 5.06 -18.04
CA ALA A 407 11.32 5.09 -19.37
C ALA A 407 10.27 6.20 -19.44
N SER A 408 10.52 7.22 -20.25
CA SER A 408 9.54 8.26 -20.59
C SER A 408 8.90 7.94 -21.95
N ILE A 409 7.65 8.36 -22.16
CA ILE A 409 7.06 8.38 -23.51
C ILE A 409 7.79 9.45 -24.31
N GLY A 410 7.95 10.64 -23.73
CA GLY A 410 8.96 11.62 -24.13
C GLY A 410 8.95 12.12 -25.57
N VAL A 411 7.89 11.82 -26.32
CA VAL A 411 7.75 12.16 -27.73
C VAL A 411 6.34 12.65 -28.00
N VAL A 412 6.18 13.41 -29.07
CA VAL A 412 4.87 13.78 -29.59
C VAL A 412 4.32 12.60 -30.39
N ILE A 413 3.20 12.04 -29.93
CA ILE A 413 2.56 10.88 -30.54
C ILE A 413 1.76 11.32 -31.77
N THR A 414 2.03 10.75 -32.94
CA THR A 414 1.25 10.99 -34.15
C THR A 414 -0.01 10.13 -34.17
N VAL A 415 -1.17 10.71 -34.46
CA VAL A 415 -2.44 9.96 -34.60
C VAL A 415 -2.67 9.58 -36.04
N ALA A 416 -3.01 8.31 -36.28
CA ALA A 416 -3.38 7.79 -37.60
C ALA A 416 -4.75 7.09 -37.53
N PRO A 417 -5.49 6.96 -38.65
CA PRO A 417 -6.72 6.18 -38.69
C PRO A 417 -6.54 4.74 -38.19
N PRO A 418 -7.50 4.17 -37.44
CA PRO A 418 -8.81 4.72 -37.08
C PRO A 418 -8.83 5.63 -35.83
N GLY A 419 -7.68 5.85 -35.19
CA GLY A 419 -7.57 6.61 -33.95
C GLY A 419 -6.30 6.24 -33.19
N PHE A 420 -6.12 6.87 -32.03
CA PHE A 420 -5.08 6.56 -31.07
C PHE A 420 -5.72 5.99 -29.80
N ALA A 421 -5.35 4.77 -29.42
CA ALA A 421 -5.83 4.16 -28.19
C ALA A 421 -5.10 4.76 -26.97
N LEU A 422 -5.88 5.22 -25.99
CA LEU A 422 -5.40 5.69 -24.69
C LEU A 422 -5.49 4.50 -23.72
N GLY A 423 -4.35 3.87 -23.45
CA GLY A 423 -4.28 2.76 -22.51
C GLY A 423 -2.90 2.09 -22.45
N PRO A 424 -2.71 1.14 -21.52
CA PRO A 424 -3.69 0.72 -20.51
C PRO A 424 -3.86 1.77 -19.39
N PHE A 425 -5.05 1.85 -18.81
CA PHE A 425 -5.27 2.57 -17.56
C PHE A 425 -4.67 1.78 -16.41
N ARG A 426 -3.96 2.47 -15.52
CA ARG A 426 -3.22 1.86 -14.43
C ARG A 426 -3.79 2.31 -13.10
N ALA A 427 -3.94 1.38 -12.16
CA ALA A 427 -4.35 1.71 -10.80
C ALA A 427 -3.31 2.64 -10.12
N GLU A 428 -3.72 3.29 -9.03
CA GLU A 428 -2.77 4.02 -8.18
C GLU A 428 -1.59 3.14 -7.75
N TRP A 429 -0.48 3.80 -7.44
CA TRP A 429 0.66 3.14 -6.84
C TRP A 429 0.28 2.49 -5.50
N THR A 430 0.68 1.23 -5.34
CA THR A 430 0.93 0.68 -4.00
C THR A 430 2.37 0.99 -3.62
N LEU A 431 2.67 1.13 -2.33
CA LEU A 431 4.02 1.34 -1.81
C LEU A 431 4.99 0.28 -2.35
N ALA A 432 4.58 -0.98 -2.37
CA ALA A 432 5.40 -2.07 -2.90
C ALA A 432 5.73 -1.89 -4.39
N SER A 433 4.71 -1.63 -5.23
CA SER A 433 4.92 -1.40 -6.67
C SER A 433 5.71 -0.13 -6.97
N TRP A 434 5.56 0.91 -6.14
CA TRP A 434 6.26 2.19 -6.29
C TRP A 434 7.73 2.08 -5.89
N LEU A 435 8.06 1.40 -4.78
CA LEU A 435 9.45 1.13 -4.42
C LEU A 435 10.14 0.24 -5.46
N ALA A 436 9.47 -0.85 -5.87
CA ALA A 436 9.97 -1.70 -6.96
C ALA A 436 10.07 -0.95 -8.30
N MET A 437 9.33 0.16 -8.44
CA MET A 437 9.16 0.91 -9.68
C MET A 437 8.73 -0.01 -10.82
N ASP A 438 7.90 -0.98 -10.47
CA ASP A 438 7.39 -1.96 -11.42
C ASP A 438 6.11 -1.42 -12.04
N ASP A 439 6.31 -0.67 -13.12
CA ASP A 439 5.23 -0.17 -13.98
C ASP A 439 4.41 -1.32 -14.59
N ARG A 440 4.98 -2.53 -14.69
CA ARG A 440 4.40 -3.73 -15.31
C ARG A 440 3.78 -4.71 -14.31
N ALA A 441 4.21 -4.70 -13.04
CA ALA A 441 3.60 -5.50 -11.97
C ALA A 441 2.09 -5.31 -12.08
N GLU A 442 1.37 -6.45 -12.16
CA GLU A 442 -0.07 -6.62 -12.39
C GLU A 442 -0.95 -5.78 -11.45
N ALA A 443 -0.89 -4.46 -11.57
CA ALA A 443 -1.88 -3.50 -11.13
C ALA A 443 -2.63 -2.98 -12.36
N GLY A 444 -2.86 -3.89 -13.31
CA GLY A 444 -4.00 -3.73 -14.20
C GLY A 444 -5.22 -3.65 -13.30
N VAL A 445 -6.06 -2.67 -13.57
CA VAL A 445 -7.36 -2.57 -12.93
C VAL A 445 -8.09 -3.92 -13.14
N ALA A 446 -8.84 -4.39 -12.13
CA ALA A 446 -9.57 -5.65 -12.26
C ALA A 446 -10.43 -5.63 -13.53
N ARG A 447 -10.65 -6.79 -14.18
CA ARG A 447 -11.34 -6.83 -15.49
C ARG A 447 -12.73 -6.20 -15.47
N ASP A 448 -13.42 -6.32 -14.35
CA ASP A 448 -14.73 -5.73 -14.02
C ASP A 448 -14.66 -4.23 -13.66
N GLN A 449 -13.46 -3.67 -13.55
CA GLN A 449 -13.18 -2.25 -13.32
C GLN A 449 -12.42 -1.61 -14.48
N ALA A 450 -12.21 -2.35 -15.59
CA ALA A 450 -11.38 -1.89 -16.70
C ALA A 450 -11.95 -0.64 -17.39
N THR A 451 -11.04 0.20 -17.85
CA THR A 451 -11.33 1.42 -18.63
C THR A 451 -10.55 1.37 -19.93
N ALA A 452 -11.20 1.67 -21.04
CA ALA A 452 -10.60 1.85 -22.35
C ALA A 452 -10.94 3.24 -22.88
N ALA A 453 -10.00 3.86 -23.60
CA ALA A 453 -10.27 5.12 -24.28
C ALA A 453 -9.59 5.18 -25.64
N MET A 454 -10.15 5.98 -26.54
CA MET A 454 -9.61 6.20 -27.88
C MET A 454 -9.86 7.65 -28.31
N LEU A 455 -8.81 8.29 -28.84
CA LEU A 455 -8.88 9.58 -29.48
C LEU A 455 -8.97 9.38 -31.00
N PHE A 456 -10.00 9.91 -31.65
CA PHE A 456 -10.17 9.79 -33.09
C PHE A 456 -10.80 11.05 -33.68
N TYR A 457 -10.70 11.23 -34.99
CA TYR A 457 -11.36 12.30 -35.71
C TYR A 457 -12.67 11.78 -36.31
N GLY A 458 -13.79 12.47 -36.05
CA GLY A 458 -15.08 12.03 -36.52
C GLY A 458 -16.17 13.08 -36.30
N THR A 459 -17.43 12.66 -36.43
CA THR A 459 -18.57 13.56 -36.24
C THR A 459 -18.94 13.69 -34.76
N GLY A 460 -18.93 14.91 -34.24
CA GLY A 460 -19.50 15.29 -32.96
C GLY A 460 -20.70 16.21 -33.12
N THR A 461 -21.54 16.30 -32.09
CA THR A 461 -22.59 17.32 -32.00
C THR A 461 -21.97 18.59 -31.43
N ASP A 462 -21.97 19.67 -32.21
CA ASP A 462 -21.58 20.99 -31.73
C ASP A 462 -22.71 21.53 -30.84
N ALA A 463 -22.59 21.29 -29.54
CA ALA A 463 -23.41 21.92 -28.54
C ALA A 463 -22.81 23.30 -28.23
N GLY A 464 -22.67 24.16 -29.25
CA GLY A 464 -22.15 25.51 -29.09
C GLY A 464 -22.85 26.24 -27.93
N VAL A 465 -22.18 27.23 -27.34
CA VAL A 465 -22.66 27.97 -26.16
C VAL A 465 -24.11 28.49 -26.33
N GLU A 466 -24.53 28.78 -27.57
CA GLU A 466 -25.89 29.21 -27.92
C GLU A 466 -26.96 28.10 -27.78
N ALA A 467 -26.61 26.83 -28.02
CA ALA A 467 -27.54 25.71 -27.93
C ALA A 467 -27.96 25.41 -26.48
N ALA A 468 -27.09 25.68 -25.50
CA ALA A 468 -27.39 25.49 -24.08
C ALA A 468 -28.46 26.48 -23.55
N GLN A 469 -28.75 27.56 -24.27
CA GLN A 469 -29.77 28.55 -23.90
C GLN A 469 -31.10 28.36 -24.65
N SER A 470 -31.15 27.45 -25.63
CA SER A 470 -32.37 27.11 -26.36
C SER A 470 -33.12 25.99 -25.65
N THR A 471 -34.32 26.29 -25.14
CA THR A 471 -35.19 25.32 -24.43
C THR A 471 -35.92 24.34 -25.36
N GLY A 472 -35.57 24.30 -26.65
CA GLY A 472 -36.14 23.38 -27.64
C GLY A 472 -35.13 22.34 -28.14
N PRO A 473 -35.57 21.11 -28.50
CA PRO A 473 -34.73 20.11 -29.14
C PRO A 473 -34.32 20.60 -30.54
N SER A 474 -33.26 21.39 -30.60
CA SER A 474 -32.64 21.77 -31.86
C SER A 474 -31.79 20.59 -32.31
N PRO A 475 -31.98 20.06 -33.54
CA PRO A 475 -31.07 19.05 -34.07
C PRO A 475 -29.67 19.65 -34.10
N GLY A 476 -28.81 19.20 -33.18
CA GLY A 476 -27.46 19.74 -33.02
C GLY A 476 -26.71 19.66 -34.33
N ARG A 477 -26.05 20.75 -34.73
CA ARG A 477 -25.23 20.77 -35.94
C ARG A 477 -24.12 19.73 -35.77
N THR A 478 -24.07 18.78 -36.68
CA THR A 478 -22.98 17.80 -36.71
C THR A 478 -21.72 18.48 -37.28
N VAL A 479 -20.62 18.40 -36.57
CA VAL A 479 -19.33 19.00 -36.96
C VAL A 479 -18.23 17.93 -36.87
N GLU A 480 -17.32 17.92 -37.84
CA GLU A 480 -16.13 17.07 -37.79
C GLU A 480 -15.13 17.61 -36.77
N THR A 481 -14.89 16.85 -35.71
CA THR A 481 -14.03 17.25 -34.61
C THR A 481 -13.25 16.05 -34.05
N TRP A 482 -12.25 16.33 -33.23
CA TRP A 482 -11.61 15.31 -32.41
C TRP A 482 -12.56 14.86 -31.31
N VAL A 483 -12.67 13.55 -31.12
CA VAL A 483 -13.54 12.96 -30.12
C VAL A 483 -12.72 12.02 -29.25
N LEU A 484 -12.84 12.20 -27.93
CA LEU A 484 -12.39 11.23 -26.94
C LEU A 484 -13.55 10.27 -26.65
N TYR A 485 -13.42 9.03 -27.11
CA TYR A 485 -14.28 7.91 -26.75
C TYR A 485 -13.75 7.27 -25.48
N ILE A 486 -14.63 7.02 -24.51
CA ILE A 486 -14.31 6.33 -23.25
C ILE A 486 -15.33 5.22 -23.03
N GLU A 487 -14.85 4.09 -22.56
CA GLU A 487 -15.65 2.95 -22.13
C GLU A 487 -15.17 2.49 -20.75
N ALA A 488 -16.08 2.44 -19.78
CA ALA A 488 -15.78 2.19 -18.39
C ALA A 488 -16.70 1.10 -17.82
N ARG A 489 -16.12 -0.02 -17.36
CA ARG A 489 -16.85 -1.14 -16.73
C ARG A 489 -17.42 -0.74 -15.37
N ILE A 490 -18.69 -1.03 -15.11
CA ILE A 490 -19.30 -0.79 -13.80
C ILE A 490 -18.92 -1.95 -12.88
N PRO A 491 -18.32 -1.69 -11.69
CA PRO A 491 -18.01 -2.76 -10.73
C PRO A 491 -19.26 -3.55 -10.35
N ASP A 492 -19.14 -4.87 -10.21
CA ASP A 492 -20.25 -5.75 -9.82
C ASP A 492 -20.67 -5.46 -8.36
N GLU A 493 -21.86 -4.87 -8.19
CA GLU A 493 -22.41 -4.50 -6.87
C GLU A 493 -22.53 -5.71 -5.92
N SER A 494 -22.75 -6.91 -6.46
CA SER A 494 -22.87 -8.13 -5.66
C SER A 494 -21.57 -8.50 -4.93
N ARG A 495 -20.43 -7.97 -5.40
CA ARG A 495 -19.12 -8.15 -4.78
C ARG A 495 -18.79 -7.09 -3.75
N SER A 496 -19.63 -6.07 -3.56
CA SER A 496 -19.41 -5.03 -2.55
C SER A 496 -20.02 -5.48 -1.22
N PRO A 497 -19.21 -5.99 -0.26
CA PRO A 497 -19.72 -6.37 1.07
C PRO A 497 -20.34 -5.18 1.84
N ALA A 498 -20.11 -3.95 1.37
CA ALA A 498 -20.64 -2.73 1.96
C ALA A 498 -22.16 -2.54 1.74
N ALA A 499 -22.78 -3.24 0.78
CA ALA A 499 -24.20 -3.11 0.47
C ALA A 499 -25.14 -3.52 1.63
N GLY A 500 -24.63 -4.25 2.62
CA GLY A 500 -25.40 -4.68 3.79
C GLY A 500 -25.23 -3.84 5.05
N MET A 501 -24.18 -3.01 5.15
CA MET A 501 -23.85 -2.28 6.40
C MET A 501 -23.77 -0.76 6.25
N ALA A 502 -23.50 -0.23 5.06
CA ALA A 502 -23.84 1.17 4.82
C ALA A 502 -25.37 1.24 4.75
N GLY A 503 -26.00 2.23 5.39
CA GLY A 503 -27.42 2.51 5.14
C GLY A 503 -27.68 2.82 3.66
N PRO A 504 -28.82 3.41 3.27
CA PRO A 504 -29.01 3.97 1.92
C PRO A 504 -28.09 5.19 1.68
N GLY A 505 -26.78 5.03 1.90
CA GLY A 505 -25.73 5.97 1.56
C GLY A 505 -25.59 5.99 0.05
N LEU A 506 -25.54 7.21 -0.48
CA LEU A 506 -25.46 7.47 -1.91
C LEU A 506 -24.34 6.63 -2.54
N PRO A 507 -24.60 5.93 -3.65
CA PRO A 507 -23.54 5.25 -4.40
C PRO A 507 -22.43 6.25 -4.69
N VAL A 508 -21.17 5.84 -4.52
CA VAL A 508 -20.02 6.67 -4.91
C VAL A 508 -20.15 6.95 -6.41
N ASP A 509 -20.02 8.22 -6.80
CA ASP A 509 -20.12 8.65 -8.19
C ASP A 509 -19.01 7.98 -9.02
N ASP A 510 -19.37 7.15 -10.02
CA ASP A 510 -18.43 6.70 -11.06
C ASP A 510 -18.26 7.82 -12.09
N PHE A 511 -17.03 8.28 -12.30
CA PHE A 511 -16.71 9.36 -13.23
C PHE A 511 -15.34 9.23 -13.89
N VAL A 512 -15.20 9.91 -15.03
CA VAL A 512 -13.94 10.10 -15.75
C VAL A 512 -13.62 11.57 -15.86
N GLU A 513 -12.38 11.94 -15.61
CA GLU A 513 -11.83 13.27 -15.85
C GLU A 513 -10.86 13.26 -17.02
N ALA A 514 -11.15 14.06 -18.03
CA ALA A 514 -10.23 14.38 -19.11
C ALA A 514 -9.54 15.72 -18.81
N TRP A 515 -8.22 15.68 -18.72
CA TRP A 515 -7.40 16.85 -18.41
C TRP A 515 -6.64 17.31 -19.64
N PHE A 516 -6.76 18.59 -19.98
CA PHE A 516 -6.18 19.19 -21.18
C PHE A 516 -5.19 20.32 -20.84
N GLY A 517 -4.12 20.42 -21.63
CA GLY A 517 -3.11 21.47 -21.49
C GLY A 517 -1.94 21.10 -20.56
N PRO A 518 -1.19 22.10 -20.04
CA PRO A 518 0.01 21.87 -19.24
C PRO A 518 -0.23 21.12 -17.92
N PHE A 519 0.75 20.33 -17.49
CA PHE A 519 0.73 19.73 -16.14
C PHE A 519 0.95 20.79 -15.06
N GLY A 520 0.14 20.74 -13.99
CA GLY A 520 0.14 21.70 -12.89
C GLY A 520 -0.66 22.98 -13.17
N SER A 521 -0.96 23.25 -14.45
CA SER A 521 -1.76 24.38 -14.90
C SER A 521 -2.65 23.97 -16.08
N PRO A 522 -3.55 22.99 -15.91
CA PRO A 522 -4.39 22.52 -17.01
C PRO A 522 -5.33 23.64 -17.48
N GLU A 523 -5.47 23.76 -18.80
CA GLU A 523 -6.38 24.74 -19.42
C GLU A 523 -7.84 24.38 -19.15
N ARG A 524 -8.14 23.07 -19.12
CA ARG A 524 -9.48 22.58 -18.83
C ARG A 524 -9.47 21.18 -18.26
N VAL A 525 -10.33 20.93 -17.28
CA VAL A 525 -10.58 19.60 -16.72
C VAL A 525 -12.07 19.29 -16.82
N ILE A 526 -12.42 18.30 -17.62
CA ILE A 526 -13.82 17.91 -17.86
C ILE A 526 -14.11 16.60 -17.13
N ARG A 527 -15.02 16.65 -16.17
CA ARG A 527 -15.52 15.48 -15.43
C ARG A 527 -16.84 15.03 -16.05
N ILE A 528 -16.89 13.77 -16.45
CA ILE A 528 -18.04 13.09 -17.04
C ILE A 528 -18.47 12.00 -16.07
N HIS A 529 -19.66 12.12 -15.53
CA HIS A 529 -20.25 11.12 -14.64
C HIS A 529 -21.00 10.06 -15.45
N SER A 530 -21.09 8.85 -14.89
CA SER A 530 -21.81 7.71 -15.48
C SER A 530 -23.32 7.94 -15.67
N ASP A 531 -23.90 8.95 -15.02
CA ASP A 531 -25.29 9.39 -15.14
C ASP A 531 -25.52 10.43 -16.25
N GLY A 532 -24.46 10.86 -16.95
CA GLY A 532 -24.51 11.88 -18.00
C GLY A 532 -24.25 13.31 -17.52
N ARG A 533 -24.07 13.55 -16.22
CA ARG A 533 -23.66 14.87 -15.72
C ARG A 533 -22.25 15.21 -16.18
N VAL A 534 -22.07 16.43 -16.69
CA VAL A 534 -20.76 16.94 -17.14
C VAL A 534 -20.46 18.27 -16.48
N VAL A 535 -19.31 18.33 -15.80
CA VAL A 535 -18.87 19.53 -15.08
C VAL A 535 -17.42 19.86 -15.41
N ASN A 536 -17.07 21.13 -15.28
CA ASN A 536 -15.67 21.54 -15.25
C ASN A 536 -15.15 21.25 -13.83
N ALA A 537 -14.21 20.32 -13.68
CA ALA A 537 -13.74 19.89 -12.37
C ALA A 537 -12.97 21.00 -11.61
N GLN A 538 -12.45 22.01 -12.31
CA GLN A 538 -11.75 23.14 -11.69
C GLN A 538 -12.73 24.13 -11.06
N THR A 539 -13.91 24.33 -11.65
CA THR A 539 -14.90 25.32 -11.20
C THR A 539 -16.12 24.72 -10.50
N GLY A 540 -16.32 23.40 -10.63
CA GLY A 540 -17.51 22.68 -10.18
C GLY A 540 -18.79 23.03 -10.94
N GLN A 541 -18.72 23.95 -11.91
CA GLN A 541 -19.86 24.37 -12.70
C GLN A 541 -20.18 23.35 -13.80
N PRO A 542 -21.44 23.27 -14.25
CA PRO A 542 -21.75 22.59 -15.51
C PRO A 542 -20.78 23.05 -16.60
N ALA A 543 -20.37 22.14 -17.49
CA ALA A 543 -19.54 22.47 -18.65
C ALA A 543 -20.41 22.51 -19.92
N PRO A 544 -21.33 23.49 -20.07
CA PRO A 544 -22.09 23.63 -21.31
C PRO A 544 -21.09 23.95 -22.43
N GLY A 545 -21.22 23.29 -23.58
CA GLY A 545 -20.28 23.43 -24.70
C GLY A 545 -19.67 22.12 -25.20
N PHE A 546 -19.67 21.06 -24.38
CA PHE A 546 -18.98 19.82 -24.73
C PHE A 546 -19.83 18.81 -25.51
N GLY A 547 -21.16 18.95 -25.53
CA GLY A 547 -22.03 18.04 -26.29
C GLY A 547 -21.80 16.56 -25.99
N VAL A 548 -21.46 16.23 -24.73
CA VAL A 548 -21.06 14.87 -24.35
C VAL A 548 -22.26 13.95 -24.44
N GLU A 549 -22.09 12.85 -25.15
CA GLU A 549 -23.06 11.76 -25.18
C GLU A 549 -22.62 10.69 -24.19
N VAL A 550 -23.48 10.36 -23.22
CA VAL A 550 -23.25 9.27 -22.26
C VAL A 550 -24.32 8.21 -22.45
N ILE A 551 -23.89 6.96 -22.65
CA ILE A 551 -24.75 5.80 -22.82
C ILE A 551 -24.42 4.80 -21.72
N ARG A 552 -25.40 4.49 -20.86
CA ARG A 552 -25.27 3.48 -19.82
C ARG A 552 -25.79 2.13 -20.32
N LEU A 553 -24.97 1.10 -20.20
CA LEU A 553 -25.29 -0.30 -20.47
C LEU A 553 -25.37 -1.07 -19.14
N SER A 554 -25.68 -2.36 -19.18
CA SER A 554 -25.85 -3.18 -17.98
C SER A 554 -24.54 -3.40 -17.21
N ASP A 555 -23.40 -3.46 -17.89
CA ASP A 555 -22.09 -3.81 -17.32
C ASP A 555 -21.01 -2.74 -17.50
N ARG A 556 -21.37 -1.61 -18.14
CA ARG A 556 -20.46 -0.50 -18.45
C ARG A 556 -21.23 0.75 -18.81
N TRP A 557 -20.53 1.86 -18.91
CA TRP A 557 -21.02 3.06 -19.57
C TRP A 557 -19.98 3.56 -20.58
N VAL A 558 -20.47 4.31 -21.54
CA VAL A 558 -19.70 4.86 -22.65
C VAL A 558 -19.90 6.36 -22.66
N ALA A 559 -18.83 7.12 -22.89
CA ALA A 559 -18.89 8.55 -23.14
C ALA A 559 -18.17 8.93 -24.43
N ARG A 560 -18.76 9.90 -25.15
CA ARG A 560 -18.16 10.54 -26.32
C ARG A 560 -18.02 12.02 -26.02
N LEU A 561 -16.78 12.46 -25.87
CA LEU A 561 -16.41 13.84 -25.57
C LEU A 561 -15.81 14.50 -26.83
N PRO A 562 -16.59 15.31 -27.56
CA PRO A 562 -16.05 16.28 -28.51
C PRO A 562 -14.97 17.15 -27.85
N ILE A 563 -13.81 17.28 -28.49
CA ILE A 563 -12.70 18.12 -28.03
C ILE A 563 -12.82 19.48 -28.74
N PRO A 564 -13.06 20.57 -28.01
CA PRO A 564 -13.08 21.91 -28.56
C PRO A 564 -11.75 22.27 -29.22
N ALA A 565 -11.82 22.98 -30.35
CA ALA A 565 -10.65 23.33 -31.14
C ALA A 565 -9.66 24.24 -30.40
N ASP A 566 -10.12 25.00 -29.41
CA ASP A 566 -9.31 25.86 -28.54
C ASP A 566 -8.42 25.07 -27.56
N LEU A 567 -8.71 23.78 -27.32
CA LEU A 567 -7.85 22.88 -26.52
C LEU A 567 -6.74 22.24 -27.36
N ILE A 568 -6.73 22.48 -28.68
CA ILE A 568 -5.68 22.04 -29.59
C ILE A 568 -4.76 23.22 -29.84
N GLU A 569 -3.54 23.14 -29.33
CA GLU A 569 -2.56 24.20 -29.40
C GLU A 569 -2.18 24.53 -30.85
N PRO A 570 -1.63 25.75 -31.10
CA PRO A 570 -1.01 26.08 -32.36
C PRO A 570 -0.01 24.98 -32.78
N GLY A 571 -0.10 24.53 -34.03
CA GLY A 571 0.68 23.40 -34.51
C GLY A 571 0.00 22.03 -34.39
N GLY A 572 -1.22 21.97 -33.86
CA GLY A 572 -2.01 20.73 -33.79
C GLY A 572 -1.70 19.86 -32.58
N LEU A 573 -1.06 20.41 -31.56
CA LEU A 573 -0.67 19.64 -30.39
C LEU A 573 -1.82 19.58 -29.39
N LEU A 574 -2.17 18.37 -28.96
CA LEU A 574 -3.13 18.12 -27.89
C LEU A 574 -2.39 17.46 -26.72
N ARG A 575 -2.32 18.15 -25.57
CA ARG A 575 -1.85 17.54 -24.32
C ARG A 575 -3.03 16.98 -23.56
N ILE A 576 -3.01 15.68 -23.28
CA ILE A 576 -4.13 14.98 -22.68
C ILE A 576 -3.68 13.95 -21.65
N GLY A 577 -4.42 13.88 -20.55
CA GLY A 577 -4.37 12.79 -19.56
C GLY A 577 -5.77 12.45 -19.09
N VAL A 578 -5.97 11.22 -18.63
CA VAL A 578 -7.29 10.74 -18.22
C VAL A 578 -7.19 10.07 -16.86
N LEU A 579 -8.13 10.41 -15.97
CA LEU A 579 -8.33 9.78 -14.68
C LEU A 579 -9.75 9.20 -14.65
N ARG A 580 -9.92 8.03 -14.05
CA ARG A 580 -11.21 7.50 -13.64
C ARG A 580 -11.21 7.25 -12.15
N GLU A 581 -12.31 7.57 -11.50
CA GLU A 581 -12.68 7.05 -10.18
C GLU A 581 -13.96 6.24 -10.36
N ASP A 582 -13.91 4.94 -10.06
CA ASP A 582 -15.08 4.07 -10.24
C ASP A 582 -16.09 4.20 -9.09
N GLY A 583 -17.24 3.53 -9.21
CA GLY A 583 -18.26 3.50 -8.14
C GLY A 583 -17.80 2.81 -6.85
N CYS A 584 -16.57 2.29 -6.82
CA CYS A 584 -15.89 1.80 -5.64
C CYS A 584 -14.74 2.72 -5.23
N GLY A 585 -14.72 4.00 -5.63
CA GLY A 585 -13.68 4.96 -5.26
C GLY A 585 -12.26 4.58 -5.71
N MET A 586 -12.11 3.56 -6.56
CA MET A 586 -10.81 3.12 -7.05
C MET A 586 -10.38 4.01 -8.19
N ARG A 587 -9.17 4.57 -8.06
CA ARG A 587 -8.62 5.48 -9.05
C ARG A 587 -7.72 4.75 -10.03
N SER A 588 -7.93 5.03 -11.32
CA SER A 588 -7.08 4.55 -12.40
C SER A 588 -6.80 5.67 -13.39
N SER A 589 -5.62 5.67 -13.99
CA SER A 589 -5.16 6.82 -14.76
C SER A 589 -4.30 6.42 -15.95
N TRP A 590 -4.22 7.32 -16.91
CA TRP A 590 -3.36 7.24 -18.08
C TRP A 590 -2.77 8.64 -18.37
N PRO A 591 -1.48 8.74 -18.75
CA PRO A 591 -0.54 7.65 -19.12
C PRO A 591 0.18 7.00 -17.93
N ARG A 592 0.24 7.68 -16.79
CA ARG A 592 1.01 7.27 -15.59
C ARG A 592 0.09 7.03 -14.41
N ARG A 593 0.53 6.14 -13.52
CA ARG A 593 -0.09 5.88 -12.21
C ARG A 593 0.01 7.11 -11.32
N LEU A 594 -0.94 7.26 -10.40
CA LEU A 594 -0.95 8.33 -9.40
C LEU A 594 -0.46 7.81 -8.05
N LEU A 595 0.15 8.69 -7.27
CA LEU A 595 0.25 8.48 -5.83
C LEU A 595 -1.14 8.69 -5.18
N PRO A 596 -1.40 8.06 -4.02
CA PRO A 596 -2.58 8.40 -3.22
C PRO A 596 -2.60 9.91 -2.92
N GLY A 597 -3.75 10.55 -3.12
CA GLY A 597 -3.93 11.99 -2.93
C GLY A 597 -3.47 12.86 -4.12
N GLN A 598 -2.70 12.34 -5.07
CA GLN A 598 -2.37 13.07 -6.31
C GLN A 598 -3.63 13.17 -7.17
N ILE A 599 -4.15 14.39 -7.38
CA ILE A 599 -5.39 14.60 -8.14
C ILE A 599 -5.19 14.66 -9.65
N GLU A 600 -4.03 15.13 -10.11
CA GLU A 600 -3.76 15.41 -11.51
C GLU A 600 -2.98 14.26 -12.17
N PRO A 601 -3.48 13.64 -13.26
CA PRO A 601 -2.72 12.65 -14.01
C PRO A 601 -1.60 13.29 -14.82
N GLY A 602 -0.64 12.49 -15.27
CA GLY A 602 0.33 12.94 -16.27
C GLY A 602 -0.33 13.26 -17.62
N ARG A 603 0.43 13.84 -18.55
CA ARG A 603 0.02 14.12 -19.93
C ARG A 603 0.94 13.40 -20.90
N VAL A 604 0.38 13.06 -22.05
CA VAL A 604 1.16 12.92 -23.28
C VAL A 604 0.81 14.02 -24.26
N ALA A 605 1.72 14.31 -25.18
CA ALA A 605 1.51 15.22 -26.28
C ALA A 605 1.13 14.44 -27.54
N VAL A 606 0.06 14.84 -28.20
CA VAL A 606 -0.51 14.16 -29.37
C VAL A 606 -0.58 15.13 -30.55
N GLN A 607 -0.04 14.74 -31.72
CA GLN A 607 -0.08 15.53 -32.94
C GLN A 607 -1.31 15.19 -33.79
N THR A 608 -2.29 16.09 -33.78
CA THR A 608 -3.56 15.96 -34.47
C THR A 608 -3.51 16.26 -35.97
N ARG A 609 -2.56 17.08 -36.46
CA ARG A 609 -2.49 17.44 -37.89
C ARG A 609 -2.08 16.28 -38.80
N THR A 610 -1.43 15.26 -38.24
CA THR A 610 -0.98 14.08 -39.01
C THR A 610 -2.12 13.27 -39.62
N TRP A 611 -3.31 13.35 -39.03
CA TRP A 611 -4.52 12.71 -39.55
C TRP A 611 -4.86 13.14 -40.99
N ARG A 612 -4.79 14.45 -41.28
CA ARG A 612 -5.17 15.02 -42.59
C ARG A 612 -4.17 14.73 -43.70
N GLY A 613 -2.94 14.34 -43.36
CA GLY A 613 -1.91 13.99 -44.35
C GLY A 613 -2.27 12.77 -45.21
N TYR A 614 -3.23 11.95 -44.77
CA TYR A 614 -3.78 10.84 -45.56
C TYR A 614 -4.78 11.29 -46.64
N GLU A 615 -5.58 12.34 -46.39
CA GLU A 615 -6.59 12.82 -47.35
C GLU A 615 -5.97 13.50 -48.57
N THR A 616 -4.85 14.21 -48.40
CA THR A 616 -4.16 14.83 -49.53
C THR A 616 -3.46 13.79 -50.42
N ARG A 617 -3.05 12.64 -49.85
CA ARG A 617 -2.44 11.54 -50.62
C ARG A 617 -3.45 10.64 -51.31
N SER A 618 -4.66 10.47 -50.77
CA SER A 618 -5.73 9.73 -51.45
C SER A 618 -6.27 10.52 -52.65
N ARG A 619 -6.44 11.84 -52.54
CA ARG A 619 -6.87 12.70 -53.67
C ARG A 619 -5.82 12.92 -54.77
N LEU A 620 -4.56 12.55 -54.53
CA LEU A 620 -3.49 12.58 -55.55
C LEU A 620 -3.30 11.22 -56.24
N ARG A 621 -4.04 10.19 -55.85
CA ARG A 621 -4.05 8.85 -56.47
C ARG A 621 -5.33 8.53 -57.24
N GLU A 622 -6.36 9.38 -57.10
CA GLU A 622 -7.49 9.51 -58.04
C GLU A 622 -7.16 10.58 -59.07
#